data_AF-A0A922M9D8-F1
#
_entry.id   AF-A0A922M9D8-F1
#
_cell.length_a   1.000
_cell.length_b   1.000
_cell.length_c   1.000
_cell.angle_alpha   90.00
_cell.angle_beta   90.00
_cell.angle_gamma   90.00
#
_symmetry.space_group_name_H-M   'P 1'
#
loop_
_entity.id
_entity.type
_entity.pdbx_description
1 polymer ?
#
loop_
_entity_poly.entity_id
_entity_poly.type
_entity_poly.pdbx_seq_one_letter_code
_entity_poly.pdbx_strand_id
1 'polypeptide(L)'
;MSSSDRKKKKEKRTYIEDLKKALFEIREKNKSIRQMQRICYSQDHNIGQNQCRPDGLKIPGAEPALGVDGEKKVVEWLLNISKSGFPVKKQELLDTVQKIIRDGEFKNNFKDDRPGQKWFKKFLVRNKEITLKNAEGIDKARAQVTEQSIRLWFRELEEYLDSIH
;
A
#
# COMPACT_ATOMS: atom_id res chain seq x y z
N MET A 1 31.89 2.26 -45.06
CA MET A 1 30.40 2.36 -45.10
C MET A 1 29.85 1.58 -43.93
N SER A 2 29.15 2.27 -43.03
CA SER A 2 28.62 1.77 -41.77
C SER A 2 27.29 1.04 -42.00
N SER A 3 27.10 -0.14 -41.41
CA SER A 3 25.77 -0.73 -41.22
C SER A 3 25.70 -1.31 -39.81
N SER A 4 25.11 -0.49 -38.94
CA SER A 4 24.86 -0.79 -37.54
C SER A 4 23.71 -1.78 -37.40
N ASP A 5 24.01 -3.01 -37.02
CA ASP A 5 23.03 -3.99 -36.54
C ASP A 5 22.39 -3.47 -35.25
N ARG A 6 21.17 -2.92 -35.38
CA ARG A 6 20.35 -2.51 -34.24
C ARG A 6 19.89 -3.75 -33.48
N LYS A 7 20.51 -4.02 -32.33
CA LYS A 7 20.00 -4.98 -31.33
C LYS A 7 18.55 -4.63 -30.99
N LYS A 8 17.59 -5.40 -31.52
CA LYS A 8 16.17 -5.30 -31.14
C LYS A 8 16.03 -5.59 -29.64
N LYS A 9 15.52 -4.62 -28.89
CA LYS A 9 15.24 -4.71 -27.46
C LYS A 9 14.18 -5.82 -27.27
N LYS A 10 14.50 -6.89 -26.54
CA LYS A 10 13.54 -7.96 -26.25
C LYS A 10 12.41 -7.38 -25.38
N GLU A 11 11.20 -7.33 -25.90
CA GLU A 11 10.00 -6.99 -25.13
C GLU A 11 9.82 -8.01 -24.00
N LYS A 12 9.56 -7.52 -22.78
CA LYS A 12 9.29 -8.36 -21.63
C LYS A 12 7.89 -8.96 -21.81
N ARG A 13 7.82 -10.21 -22.29
CA ARG A 13 6.58 -10.98 -22.30
C ARG A 13 6.08 -11.15 -20.87
N THR A 14 4.80 -10.89 -20.65
CA THR A 14 4.23 -11.00 -19.32
C THR A 14 3.99 -12.47 -19.00
N TYR A 15 4.51 -12.93 -17.87
CA TYR A 15 4.42 -14.31 -17.38
C TYR A 15 2.98 -14.89 -17.43
N ILE A 16 1.98 -14.03 -17.24
CA ILE A 16 0.57 -14.40 -17.19
C ILE A 16 0.04 -14.81 -18.57
N GLU A 17 0.47 -14.13 -19.64
CA GLU A 17 0.00 -14.41 -21.00
C GLU A 17 0.57 -15.72 -21.54
N ASP A 18 1.86 -15.96 -21.28
CA ASP A 18 2.53 -17.21 -21.65
C ASP A 18 1.89 -18.42 -20.94
N LEU A 19 1.53 -18.27 -19.65
CA LEU A 19 0.82 -19.31 -18.90
C LEU A 19 -0.59 -19.60 -19.44
N LYS A 20 -1.37 -18.56 -19.77
CA LYS A 20 -2.72 -18.74 -20.33
C LYS A 20 -2.68 -19.48 -21.67
N LYS A 21 -1.73 -19.11 -22.52
CA LYS A 21 -1.48 -19.78 -23.79
C LYS A 21 -1.08 -21.25 -23.58
N ALA A 22 -0.26 -21.52 -22.56
CA ALA A 22 0.15 -22.88 -22.24
C ALA A 22 -1.03 -23.76 -21.79
N LEU A 23 -1.90 -23.24 -20.91
CA LEU A 23 -3.09 -23.95 -20.44
C LEU A 23 -4.07 -24.27 -21.58
N PHE A 24 -4.28 -23.31 -22.49
CA PHE A 24 -5.12 -23.52 -23.68
C PHE A 24 -4.57 -24.65 -24.56
N GLU A 25 -3.26 -24.68 -24.82
CA GLU A 25 -2.65 -25.71 -25.66
C GLU A 25 -2.63 -27.11 -25.01
N ILE A 26 -2.56 -27.19 -23.68
CA ILE A 26 -2.71 -28.48 -22.97
C ILE A 26 -4.13 -29.00 -23.11
N ARG A 27 -5.13 -28.12 -22.93
CA ARG A 27 -6.55 -28.48 -22.94
C ARG A 27 -7.07 -28.84 -24.34
N GLU A 28 -6.69 -28.06 -25.36
CA GLU A 28 -7.21 -28.22 -26.72
C GLU A 28 -6.35 -29.13 -27.60
N LYS A 29 -5.02 -29.14 -27.41
CA LYS A 29 -4.08 -29.85 -28.30
C LYS A 29 -3.46 -31.10 -27.67
N ASN A 30 -3.91 -31.52 -26.48
CA ASN A 30 -3.38 -32.67 -25.72
C ASN A 30 -1.85 -32.70 -25.65
N LYS A 31 -1.20 -31.53 -25.64
CA LYS A 31 0.26 -31.45 -25.52
C LYS A 31 0.67 -31.81 -24.10
N SER A 32 1.79 -32.52 -23.97
CA SER A 32 2.25 -32.92 -22.64
C SER A 32 2.77 -31.71 -21.86
N ILE A 33 2.52 -31.73 -20.55
CA ILE A 33 2.99 -30.69 -19.61
C ILE A 33 4.50 -30.46 -19.76
N ARG A 34 5.25 -31.55 -20.02
CA ARG A 34 6.71 -31.53 -20.22
C ARG A 34 7.13 -30.78 -21.49
N GLN A 35 6.34 -30.82 -22.56
CA GLN A 35 6.61 -30.05 -23.78
C GLN A 35 6.38 -28.56 -23.56
N MET A 36 5.31 -28.20 -22.85
CA MET A 36 4.94 -26.80 -22.61
C MET A 36 5.89 -26.10 -21.63
N GLN A 37 6.41 -26.82 -20.63
CA GLN A 37 7.42 -26.32 -19.69
C GLN A 37 8.76 -25.95 -20.36
N ARG A 38 9.08 -26.55 -21.51
CA ARG A 38 10.28 -26.19 -22.30
C ARG A 38 10.08 -24.90 -23.10
N ILE A 39 8.83 -24.59 -23.45
CA ILE A 39 8.46 -23.47 -24.31
C ILE A 39 8.16 -22.22 -23.47
N CYS A 40 7.48 -22.39 -22.33
CA CYS A 40 7.31 -21.33 -21.35
C CYS A 40 8.57 -21.24 -20.50
N TYR A 41 9.34 -20.15 -20.65
CA TYR A 41 10.63 -19.92 -20.00
C TYR A 41 10.59 -19.80 -18.45
N SER A 42 9.51 -20.18 -17.79
CA SER A 42 9.41 -20.18 -16.34
C SER A 42 9.78 -21.56 -15.78
N GLN A 43 10.92 -21.65 -15.10
CA GLN A 43 11.33 -22.79 -14.27
C GLN A 43 10.41 -22.97 -13.04
N ASP A 44 9.10 -22.97 -13.22
CA ASP A 44 8.17 -23.19 -12.11
C ASP A 44 7.80 -24.67 -12.06
N HIS A 45 8.37 -25.37 -11.08
CA HIS A 45 8.07 -26.77 -10.75
C HIS A 45 6.60 -27.03 -10.33
N ASN A 46 5.72 -26.02 -10.38
CA ASN A 46 4.36 -26.06 -9.84
C ASN A 46 3.25 -26.08 -10.90
N ILE A 47 3.56 -26.35 -12.17
CA ILE A 47 2.53 -26.45 -13.24
C ILE A 47 1.49 -27.55 -12.90
N GLY A 48 1.88 -28.63 -12.22
CA GLY A 48 0.97 -29.68 -11.79
C GLY A 48 0.03 -29.30 -10.64
N GLN A 49 0.45 -28.42 -9.72
CA GLN A 49 -0.42 -27.96 -8.63
C GLN A 49 -1.43 -26.90 -9.08
N ASN A 50 -1.14 -26.20 -10.18
CA ASN A 50 -2.00 -25.15 -10.73
C ASN A 50 -3.14 -25.69 -11.62
N GLN A 51 -3.16 -26.98 -11.94
CA GLN A 51 -4.19 -27.59 -12.80
C GLN A 51 -5.57 -27.70 -12.16
N CYS A 52 -5.69 -27.52 -10.85
CA CYS A 52 -6.93 -27.73 -10.10
C CYS A 52 -7.60 -26.43 -9.62
N ARG A 53 -7.31 -25.27 -10.22
CA ARG A 53 -7.98 -24.01 -9.84
C ARG A 53 -8.76 -23.44 -11.02
N PRO A 54 -10.10 -23.48 -11.01
CA PRO A 54 -10.90 -22.86 -12.05
C PRO A 54 -10.60 -21.35 -12.13
N ASP A 55 -10.49 -20.89 -13.36
CA ASP A 55 -10.16 -19.51 -13.73
C ASP A 55 -11.23 -18.56 -13.14
N GLY A 56 -10.87 -17.84 -12.07
CA GLY A 56 -11.80 -16.91 -11.40
C GLY A 56 -11.62 -16.72 -9.90
N LEU A 57 -11.00 -17.66 -9.18
CA LEU A 57 -10.84 -17.54 -7.72
C LEU A 57 -9.38 -17.32 -7.33
N LYS A 58 -8.89 -16.11 -7.63
CA LYS A 58 -7.80 -15.55 -6.83
C LYS A 58 -8.44 -14.97 -5.57
N ILE A 59 -8.40 -15.70 -4.46
CA ILE A 59 -8.31 -15.05 -3.15
C ILE A 59 -6.84 -15.19 -2.73
N PRO A 60 -5.91 -14.36 -3.26
CA PRO A 60 -4.51 -14.51 -2.89
C PRO A 60 -4.30 -13.80 -1.55
N GLY A 61 -4.57 -14.52 -0.46
CA GLY A 61 -4.28 -14.10 0.91
C GLY A 61 -5.47 -14.26 1.85
N ALA A 62 -5.18 -14.39 3.15
CA ALA A 62 -6.19 -14.34 4.20
C ALA A 62 -6.96 -13.01 4.13
N GLU A 63 -8.24 -13.07 4.49
CA GLU A 63 -9.09 -11.89 4.60
C GLU A 63 -8.49 -10.85 5.55
N PRO A 64 -8.76 -9.55 5.32
CA PRO A 64 -8.33 -8.50 6.24
C PRO A 64 -8.85 -8.78 7.65
N ALA A 65 -8.04 -8.53 8.68
CA ALA A 65 -8.41 -8.86 10.07
C ALA A 65 -9.66 -8.13 10.59
N LEU A 66 -10.01 -6.99 9.99
CA LEU A 66 -11.21 -6.20 10.29
C LEU A 66 -12.34 -6.39 9.26
N GLY A 67 -12.15 -7.27 8.27
CA GLY A 67 -12.98 -7.33 7.08
C GLY A 67 -12.82 -6.11 6.17
N VAL A 68 -13.46 -6.14 5.01
CA VAL A 68 -13.39 -5.05 4.01
C VAL A 68 -14.12 -3.80 4.51
N ASP A 69 -15.28 -3.97 5.14
CA ASP A 69 -16.08 -2.85 5.61
C ASP A 69 -15.50 -2.19 6.88
N GLY A 70 -14.88 -2.99 7.76
CA GLY A 70 -14.16 -2.46 8.91
C GLY A 70 -12.94 -1.65 8.49
N GLU A 71 -12.15 -2.14 7.53
CA GLU A 71 -11.01 -1.36 7.01
C GLU A 71 -11.47 -0.05 6.35
N LYS A 72 -12.58 -0.04 5.58
CA LYS A 72 -13.11 1.20 4.98
C LYS A 72 -13.45 2.27 6.02
N LYS A 73 -14.10 1.90 7.12
CA LYS A 73 -14.40 2.84 8.21
C LYS A 73 -13.14 3.43 8.84
N VAL A 74 -12.11 2.60 9.04
CA VAL A 74 -10.81 3.07 9.54
C VAL A 74 -10.16 4.05 8.57
N VAL A 75 -10.25 3.79 7.27
CA VAL A 75 -9.72 4.70 6.24
C VAL A 75 -10.48 6.03 6.23
N GLU A 76 -11.81 6.00 6.26
CA GLU A 76 -12.64 7.21 6.31
C GLU A 76 -12.31 8.07 7.53
N TRP A 77 -12.16 7.44 8.70
CA TRP A 77 -11.72 8.10 9.92
C TRP A 77 -10.33 8.75 9.77
N LEU A 78 -9.35 8.04 9.19
CA LEU A 78 -8.02 8.58 8.93
C LEU A 78 -8.05 9.79 7.99
N LEU A 79 -8.86 9.73 6.93
CA LEU A 79 -9.01 10.82 5.98
C LEU A 79 -9.66 12.05 6.64
N ASN A 80 -10.69 11.85 7.45
CA ASN A 80 -11.37 12.93 8.16
C ASN A 80 -10.44 13.62 9.17
N ILE A 81 -9.71 12.84 9.96
CA ILE A 81 -8.72 13.38 10.90
C ILE A 81 -7.59 14.13 10.19
N SER A 82 -7.12 13.60 9.05
CA SER A 82 -6.11 14.26 8.23
C SER A 82 -6.62 15.61 7.70
N LYS A 83 -7.88 15.67 7.23
CA LYS A 83 -8.52 16.93 6.78
C LYS A 83 -8.65 17.95 7.91
N SER A 84 -8.85 17.50 9.15
CA SER A 84 -8.86 18.37 10.34
C SER A 84 -7.46 18.86 10.76
N GLY A 85 -6.39 18.46 10.07
CA GLY A 85 -5.03 18.93 10.32
C GLY A 85 -4.24 18.09 11.33
N PHE A 86 -4.75 16.92 11.73
CA PHE A 86 -4.11 16.08 12.77
C PHE A 86 -3.70 14.71 12.21
N PRO A 87 -2.65 14.60 11.38
CA PRO A 87 -2.26 13.31 10.81
C PRO A 87 -1.89 12.29 11.92
N VAL A 88 -2.50 11.09 11.83
CA VAL A 88 -2.33 10.02 12.82
C VAL A 88 -0.98 9.32 12.65
N LYS A 89 -0.28 9.07 13.77
CA LYS A 89 0.97 8.30 13.75
C LYS A 89 0.68 6.81 13.58
N LYS A 90 1.65 6.09 13.01
CA LYS A 90 1.56 4.63 12.86
C LYS A 90 1.18 3.90 14.15
N GLN A 91 1.77 4.26 15.30
CA GLN A 91 1.49 3.57 16.57
C GLN A 91 0.04 3.79 17.02
N GLU A 92 -0.46 5.01 16.90
CA GLU A 92 -1.85 5.37 17.22
C GLU A 92 -2.85 4.59 16.35
N LEU A 93 -2.52 4.40 15.06
CA LEU A 93 -3.31 3.53 14.19
C LEU A 93 -3.32 2.06 14.68
N LEU A 94 -2.18 1.53 15.10
CA LEU A 94 -2.11 0.17 15.61
C LEU A 94 -2.91 0.01 16.91
N ASP A 95 -2.86 1.01 17.79
CA ASP A 95 -3.56 1.00 19.08
C ASP A 95 -5.07 1.16 18.90
N THR A 96 -5.51 2.02 17.97
CA THR A 96 -6.93 2.15 17.63
C THR A 96 -7.48 0.88 17.01
N VAL A 97 -6.76 0.24 16.09
CA VAL A 97 -7.16 -1.05 15.52
C VAL A 97 -7.19 -2.15 16.58
N GLN A 98 -6.22 -2.18 17.51
CA GLN A 98 -6.23 -3.12 18.63
C GLN A 98 -7.48 -2.95 19.51
N LYS A 99 -7.90 -1.70 19.79
CA LYS A 99 -9.15 -1.43 20.51
C LYS A 99 -10.37 -1.94 19.75
N ILE A 100 -10.48 -1.63 18.46
CA ILE A 100 -11.59 -2.11 17.61
C ILE A 100 -11.66 -3.65 17.60
N ILE A 101 -10.52 -4.32 17.53
CA ILE A 101 -10.45 -5.79 17.56
C ILE A 101 -10.97 -6.35 18.88
N ARG A 102 -10.58 -5.74 20.00
CA ARG A 102 -11.01 -6.15 21.35
C ARG A 102 -12.49 -5.87 21.58
N ASP A 103 -12.96 -4.70 21.20
CA ASP A 103 -14.35 -4.27 21.40
C ASP A 103 -15.32 -5.06 20.50
N GLY A 104 -14.87 -5.46 19.30
CA GLY A 104 -15.67 -6.24 18.36
C GLY A 104 -15.46 -7.76 18.43
N GLU A 105 -14.65 -8.25 19.38
CA GLU A 105 -14.29 -9.68 19.55
C GLU A 105 -13.89 -10.39 18.23
N PHE A 106 -13.15 -9.69 17.37
CA PHE A 106 -12.77 -10.22 16.06
C PHE A 106 -11.72 -11.33 16.20
N LYS A 107 -12.01 -12.49 15.59
CA LYS A 107 -11.02 -13.58 15.47
C LYS A 107 -9.83 -13.11 14.66
N ASN A 108 -8.68 -13.00 15.31
CA ASN A 108 -7.45 -12.56 14.70
C ASN A 108 -6.28 -13.48 15.08
N ASN A 109 -5.24 -13.48 14.25
CA ASN A 109 -4.00 -14.25 14.49
C ASN A 109 -2.87 -13.34 15.00
N PHE A 110 -3.21 -12.20 15.60
CA PHE A 110 -2.21 -11.27 16.12
C PHE A 110 -1.76 -11.68 17.50
N LYS A 111 -0.53 -11.30 17.86
CA LYS A 111 -0.06 -11.43 19.24
C LYS A 111 -0.71 -10.30 20.05
N ASP A 112 -1.39 -10.66 21.14
CA ASP A 112 -2.08 -9.73 22.06
C ASP A 112 -3.14 -8.82 21.37
N ASP A 113 -3.77 -9.34 20.31
CA ASP A 113 -4.73 -8.63 19.44
C ASP A 113 -4.15 -7.38 18.75
N ARG A 114 -2.82 -7.21 18.77
CA ARG A 114 -2.16 -6.02 18.23
C ARG A 114 -1.64 -6.25 16.82
N PRO A 115 -2.10 -5.50 15.81
CA PRO A 115 -1.56 -5.64 14.47
C PRO A 115 -0.09 -5.25 14.43
N GLY A 116 0.71 -6.05 13.72
CA GLY A 116 2.15 -5.83 13.60
C GLY A 116 2.56 -5.02 12.37
N GLN A 117 3.87 -4.84 12.20
CA GLN A 117 4.47 -4.15 11.05
C GLN A 117 4.04 -4.74 9.70
N LYS A 118 3.91 -6.07 9.61
CA LYS A 118 3.47 -6.75 8.38
C LYS A 118 2.03 -6.38 8.02
N TRP A 119 1.14 -6.30 9.01
CA TRP A 119 -0.25 -5.91 8.78
C TRP A 119 -0.31 -4.46 8.28
N PHE A 120 0.40 -3.54 8.95
CA PHE A 120 0.44 -2.13 8.56
C PHE A 120 0.90 -1.93 7.10
N LYS A 121 1.99 -2.60 6.69
CA LYS A 121 2.47 -2.54 5.30
C LYS A 121 1.40 -3.04 4.32
N LYS A 122 0.72 -4.15 4.63
CA LYS A 122 -0.33 -4.69 3.77
C LYS A 122 -1.57 -3.78 3.74
N PHE A 123 -1.92 -3.16 4.85
CA PHE A 123 -3.02 -2.19 4.96
C PHE A 123 -2.78 -0.99 4.02
N LEU A 124 -1.59 -0.42 4.00
CA LEU A 124 -1.24 0.67 3.06
C LEU A 124 -1.25 0.21 1.59
N VAL A 125 -0.83 -1.02 1.31
CA VAL A 125 -0.86 -1.56 -0.07
C VAL A 125 -2.29 -1.74 -0.58
N ARG A 126 -3.23 -2.12 0.31
CA ARG A 126 -4.65 -2.23 -0.02
C ARG A 126 -5.28 -0.84 -0.20
N ASN A 127 -5.01 0.08 0.71
CA ASN A 127 -5.63 1.40 0.77
C ASN A 127 -4.68 2.49 0.25
N LYS A 128 -4.58 2.59 -1.09
CA LYS A 128 -3.67 3.54 -1.77
C LYS A 128 -4.05 5.01 -1.59
N GLU A 129 -5.25 5.28 -1.11
CA GLU A 129 -5.72 6.63 -0.77
C GLU A 129 -5.01 7.23 0.44
N ILE A 130 -4.38 6.38 1.26
CA ILE A 130 -3.60 6.81 2.43
C ILE A 130 -2.11 6.66 2.13
N THR A 131 -1.35 7.70 2.42
CA THR A 131 0.11 7.67 2.34
C THR A 131 0.74 8.16 3.64
N LEU A 132 1.96 7.71 3.90
CA LEU A 132 2.75 8.20 5.02
C LEU A 132 3.27 9.59 4.68
N LYS A 133 2.92 10.59 5.49
CA LYS A 133 3.56 11.89 5.43
C LYS A 133 4.98 11.77 5.97
N ASN A 134 5.97 12.10 5.15
CA ASN A 134 7.32 12.30 5.65
C ASN A 134 7.33 13.57 6.50
N ALA A 135 7.94 13.52 7.68
CA ALA A 135 8.14 14.72 8.47
C ALA A 135 8.98 15.69 7.62
N GLU A 136 8.37 16.79 7.19
CA GLU A 136 9.10 17.89 6.60
C GLU A 136 10.05 18.41 7.69
N GLY A 137 11.31 18.63 7.34
CA GLY A 137 12.27 19.25 8.25
C GLY A 137 11.69 20.56 8.76
N ILE A 138 11.80 20.81 10.06
CA ILE A 138 11.39 22.10 10.64
C ILE A 138 12.12 23.19 9.85
N ASP A 139 11.36 24.07 9.22
CA ASP A 139 11.91 25.10 8.36
C ASP A 139 12.94 25.95 9.14
N LYS A 140 14.06 26.30 8.51
CA LYS A 140 15.12 27.10 9.14
C LYS A 140 14.55 28.42 9.66
N ALA A 141 13.55 28.96 8.98
CA ALA A 141 12.82 30.15 9.40
C ALA A 141 12.20 29.98 10.81
N ARG A 142 11.66 28.80 11.15
CA ARG A 142 11.13 28.53 12.50
C ARG A 142 12.23 28.44 13.56
N ALA A 143 13.40 27.92 13.20
CA ALA A 143 14.54 27.84 14.11
C ALA A 143 15.18 29.23 14.37
N GLN A 144 15.00 30.18 13.45
CA GLN A 144 15.50 31.55 13.57
C GLN A 144 14.59 32.47 14.39
N VAL A 145 13.39 32.02 14.78
CA VAL A 145 12.47 32.80 15.61
C VAL A 145 13.08 32.94 17.01
N THR A 146 13.32 34.19 17.43
CA THR A 146 13.80 34.53 18.78
C THR A 146 12.63 35.04 19.63
N GLU A 147 12.79 35.05 20.96
CA GLU A 147 11.77 35.65 21.84
C GLU A 147 11.48 37.11 21.47
N GLN A 148 12.52 37.84 21.09
CA GLN A 148 12.43 39.25 20.68
C GLN A 148 11.55 39.41 19.44
N SER A 149 11.71 38.55 18.43
CA SER A 149 10.89 38.63 17.22
C SER A 149 9.43 38.27 17.48
N ILE A 150 9.16 37.34 18.42
CA ILE A 150 7.79 37.04 18.86
C ILE A 150 7.16 38.24 19.57
N ARG A 151 7.87 38.85 20.54
CA ARG A 151 7.37 40.02 21.27
C ARG A 151 7.12 41.21 20.36
N LEU A 152 8.01 41.45 19.39
CA LEU A 152 7.84 42.51 18.40
C LEU A 152 6.58 42.29 17.55
N TRP A 153 6.35 41.06 17.08
CA TRP A 153 5.16 40.73 16.32
C TRP A 153 3.85 41.00 17.08
N PHE A 154 3.80 40.64 18.38
CA PHE A 154 2.62 40.95 19.21
C PHE A 154 2.39 42.46 19.35
N ARG A 155 3.46 43.24 19.55
CA ARG A 155 3.36 44.70 19.65
C ARG A 155 2.88 45.34 18.34
N GLU A 156 3.44 44.91 17.20
CA GLU A 156 3.01 45.38 15.88
C GLU A 156 1.55 45.02 15.60
N LEU A 157 1.10 43.86 16.06
CA LEU A 157 -0.29 43.44 15.94
C LEU A 157 -1.24 44.28 16.81
N GLU A 158 -0.85 44.61 18.04
CA GLU A 158 -1.60 45.54 18.90
C GLU A 158 -1.70 46.94 18.26
N GLU A 159 -0.57 47.50 17.82
CA GLU A 159 -0.52 48.80 17.14
C GLU A 159 -1.39 48.82 15.87
N TYR A 160 -1.40 47.72 15.10
CA TYR A 160 -2.25 47.58 13.91
C TYR A 160 -3.73 47.53 14.26
N LEU A 161 -4.11 46.73 15.26
CA LEU A 161 -5.50 46.63 15.70
C LEU A 161 -6.03 47.97 16.23
N ASP A 162 -5.20 48.71 16.97
CA ASP A 162 -5.53 50.06 17.46
C ASP A 162 -5.67 51.07 16.30
N SER A 163 -4.91 50.90 15.21
CA SER A 163 -4.98 51.78 14.04
C SER A 163 -6.23 51.59 13.17
N ILE A 164 -6.89 50.43 13.28
CA ILE A 164 -8.12 50.12 12.53
C ILE A 164 -9.36 50.62 13.30
N HIS A 165 -9.21 50.89 14.60
CA HIS A 165 -10.28 51.41 15.45
C HIS A 165 -10.28 52.94 15.52
#